data_AF-A0A5P9P6M9-F1
#
_entry.id   AF-A0A5P9P6M9-F1
#
_cell.length_a   1.000
_cell.length_b   1.000
_cell.length_c   1.000
_cell.angle_alpha   90.00
_cell.angle_beta   90.00
_cell.angle_gamma   90.00
#
_symmetry.space_group_name_H-M   'P 1'
#
loop_
_entity.id
_entity.type
_entity.pdbx_description
1 polymer ?
#
loop_
_entity_poly.entity_id
_entity_poly.type
_entity_poly.pdbx_seq_one_letter_code
_entity_poly.pdbx_strand_id
1 'polypeptide(L)'
;MRSKRLQREIDDLVAQGWRIEDEDRDRVVMVNREFGSLASHVVVALLTFWWTMGLGNVVWGAYNYVSNSRRRVLWEDTAGCPDCGAAVSADATYCPDCGASLEDRPRDGPTADGGVLCPACEAVVSEGSQYCRVCGVKLSDVSTPERSENE
;
A
#
# COMPACT_ATOMS: atom_id res chain seq x y z
N MET A 1 -5.70 -19.98 -2.53
CA MET A 1 -6.96 -19.28 -2.21
C MET A 1 -6.61 -18.17 -1.26
N ARG A 2 -7.13 -16.96 -1.47
CA ARG A 2 -6.83 -15.81 -0.61
C ARG A 2 -7.56 -15.89 0.72
N SER A 3 -7.01 -15.28 1.77
CA SER A 3 -7.72 -15.07 3.03
C SER A 3 -8.98 -14.22 2.84
N LYS A 4 -9.98 -14.44 3.70
CA LYS A 4 -11.23 -13.66 3.70
C LYS A 4 -10.98 -12.21 4.12
N ARG A 5 -9.95 -11.97 4.94
CA ARG A 5 -9.53 -10.60 5.27
C ARG A 5 -9.01 -9.90 4.01
N LEU A 6 -8.05 -10.49 3.30
CA LEU A 6 -7.48 -9.89 2.09
C LEU A 6 -8.55 -9.65 1.02
N GLN A 7 -9.45 -10.62 0.80
CA GLN A 7 -10.55 -10.45 -0.15
C GLN A 7 -11.45 -9.26 0.18
N ARG A 8 -11.87 -9.12 1.44
CA ARG A 8 -12.71 -7.98 1.87
C ARG A 8 -12.02 -6.63 1.70
N GLU A 9 -10.72 -6.56 1.97
CA GLU A 9 -9.95 -5.32 1.78
C GLU A 9 -9.80 -4.96 0.31
N ILE A 10 -9.58 -5.95 -0.56
CA ILE A 10 -9.59 -5.74 -2.03
C ILE A 10 -10.96 -5.24 -2.48
N ASP A 11 -12.05 -5.89 -2.06
CA ASP A 11 -13.41 -5.54 -2.47
C ASP A 11 -13.77 -4.10 -2.05
N ASP A 12 -13.41 -3.70 -0.83
CA ASP A 12 -13.61 -2.33 -0.33
C ASP A 12 -12.81 -1.30 -1.14
N LEU A 13 -11.54 -1.60 -1.44
CA LEU A 13 -10.71 -0.71 -2.26
C LEU A 13 -11.21 -0.61 -3.71
N VAL A 14 -11.66 -1.71 -4.30
CA VAL A 14 -12.29 -1.69 -5.63
C VAL A 14 -13.56 -0.84 -5.61
N ALA A 15 -14.39 -0.96 -4.56
CA ALA A 15 -15.59 -0.12 -4.40
C ALA A 15 -15.24 1.38 -4.28
N GLN A 16 -14.10 1.71 -3.69
CA GLN A 16 -13.55 3.08 -3.63
C GLN A 16 -12.88 3.54 -4.94
N GLY A 17 -12.90 2.72 -5.99
CA GLY A 17 -12.35 3.05 -7.31
C GLY A 17 -10.85 2.77 -7.47
N TRP A 18 -10.24 2.03 -6.55
CA TRP A 18 -8.88 1.52 -6.74
C TRP A 18 -8.86 0.43 -7.82
N ARG A 19 -7.76 0.34 -8.55
CA ARG A 19 -7.56 -0.69 -9.58
C ARG A 19 -6.38 -1.57 -9.22
N ILE A 20 -6.47 -2.86 -9.54
CA ILE A 20 -5.37 -3.80 -9.37
C ILE A 20 -4.34 -3.52 -10.47
N GLU A 21 -3.09 -3.31 -10.08
CA GLU A 21 -1.96 -3.10 -10.99
C GLU A 21 -1.19 -4.41 -11.20
N ASP A 22 -0.92 -5.12 -10.11
CA ASP A 22 -0.15 -6.37 -10.09
C ASP A 22 -0.77 -7.34 -9.08
N GLU A 23 -0.91 -8.59 -9.48
CA GLU A 23 -1.55 -9.65 -8.69
C GLU A 23 -0.58 -10.82 -8.55
N ASP A 24 0.02 -10.91 -7.37
CA ASP A 24 0.86 -12.03 -6.98
C ASP A 24 0.12 -12.96 -6.01
N ARG A 25 0.74 -14.12 -5.73
CA ARG A 25 0.20 -15.10 -4.78
C ARG A 25 0.14 -14.56 -3.36
N ASP A 26 1.18 -13.85 -2.95
CA ASP A 26 1.35 -13.41 -1.55
C ASP A 26 1.04 -11.92 -1.35
N ARG A 27 0.82 -11.16 -2.43
CA ARG A 27 0.50 -9.73 -2.35
C ARG A 27 -0.32 -9.24 -3.54
N VAL A 28 -1.05 -8.15 -3.33
CA VAL A 28 -1.78 -7.42 -4.36
C VAL A 28 -1.36 -5.99 -4.34
N VAL A 29 -0.98 -5.46 -5.49
CA VAL A 29 -0.67 -4.05 -5.65
C VAL A 29 -1.89 -3.36 -6.23
N MET A 30 -2.39 -2.35 -5.51
CA MET A 30 -3.51 -1.52 -5.94
C MET A 30 -3.05 -0.08 -6.14
N VAL A 31 -3.57 0.54 -7.19
CA VAL A 31 -3.30 1.94 -7.54
C VAL A 31 -4.61 2.71 -7.68
N ASN A 32 -4.64 3.91 -7.13
CA ASN A 32 -5.71 4.88 -7.32
C ASN A 32 -5.14 6.13 -7.99
N ARG A 33 -5.72 6.50 -9.12
CA ARG A 33 -5.33 7.66 -9.91
C ARG A 33 -6.46 8.68 -9.80
N GLU A 34 -6.29 9.67 -8.95
CA GLU A 34 -7.26 10.76 -8.82
C GLU A 34 -7.06 11.75 -9.98
N PHE A 35 -8.10 11.95 -10.77
CA PHE A 35 -8.18 13.13 -11.62
C PHE A 35 -8.45 14.29 -10.66
N GLY A 36 -7.56 15.29 -10.61
CA GLY A 36 -7.71 16.47 -9.74
C GLY A 36 -9.11 17.12 -9.85
N SER A 37 -9.45 18.00 -8.91
CA SER A 37 -10.82 18.57 -8.85
C SER A 37 -11.25 19.19 -10.19
N LEU A 38 -12.54 19.10 -10.55
CA LEU A 38 -13.06 19.71 -11.78
C LEU A 38 -12.74 21.21 -11.84
N ALA A 39 -12.78 21.90 -10.69
CA ALA A 39 -12.41 23.31 -10.58
C ALA A 39 -10.92 23.56 -10.91
N SER A 40 -10.01 22.71 -10.44
CA SER A 40 -8.59 22.81 -10.79
C SER A 40 -8.37 22.65 -12.30
N HIS A 41 -9.06 21.70 -12.94
CA HIS A 41 -9.00 21.54 -14.40
C HIS A 41 -9.54 22.76 -15.14
N VAL A 42 -10.62 23.39 -14.66
CA VAL A 42 -11.18 24.61 -15.27
C VAL A 42 -10.23 25.80 -15.14
N VAL A 43 -9.62 26.00 -13.96
CA VAL A 43 -8.66 27.10 -13.74
C VAL A 43 -7.42 26.91 -14.61
N VAL A 44 -6.84 25.71 -14.63
CA VAL A 44 -5.69 25.42 -15.50
C VAL A 44 -6.08 25.58 -16.96
N ALA A 45 -7.25 25.11 -17.39
CA ALA A 45 -7.73 25.31 -18.75
C ALA A 45 -7.86 26.79 -19.11
N LEU A 46 -8.44 27.63 -18.25
CA LEU A 46 -8.55 29.07 -18.50
C LEU A 46 -7.18 29.76 -18.59
N LEU A 47 -6.27 29.43 -17.68
CA LEU A 47 -4.93 30.04 -17.64
C LEU A 47 -4.03 29.57 -18.80
N THR A 48 -4.11 28.29 -19.17
CA THR A 48 -3.26 27.69 -20.22
C THR A 48 -3.84 27.83 -21.63
N PHE A 49 -5.15 27.95 -21.79
CA PHE A 49 -5.79 28.28 -23.07
C PHE A 49 -5.44 29.71 -23.49
N TRP A 50 -5.43 30.65 -22.54
CA TRP A 50 -5.13 32.06 -22.82
C TRP A 50 -3.64 32.35 -23.07
N TRP A 51 -2.71 31.65 -22.41
CA TRP A 51 -1.27 31.91 -22.55
C TRP A 51 -0.42 30.83 -23.25
N THR A 52 -0.93 29.62 -23.51
CA THR A 52 -0.10 28.53 -24.09
C THR A 52 -0.77 27.71 -25.22
N MET A 53 -1.91 28.14 -25.76
CA MET A 53 -2.69 27.37 -26.76
C MET A 53 -2.99 25.92 -26.30
N GLY A 54 -3.09 25.67 -24.99
CA GLY A 54 -3.44 24.36 -24.43
C GLY A 54 -2.28 23.35 -24.24
N LEU A 55 -1.07 23.60 -24.76
CA LEU A 55 0.07 22.67 -24.54
C LEU A 55 0.44 22.55 -23.06
N GLY A 56 0.39 23.66 -22.31
CA GLY A 56 0.64 23.65 -20.87
C GLY A 56 -0.35 22.77 -20.12
N ASN A 57 -1.60 22.69 -20.58
CA ASN A 57 -2.64 21.86 -19.95
C ASN A 57 -2.38 20.37 -20.13
N VAL A 58 -1.89 19.97 -21.32
CA VAL A 58 -1.55 18.58 -21.62
C VAL A 58 -0.36 18.14 -20.76
N VAL A 59 0.69 18.95 -20.69
CA VAL A 59 1.89 18.66 -19.88
C VAL A 59 1.54 18.62 -18.40
N TRP A 60 0.76 19.59 -17.90
CA TRP A 60 0.34 19.62 -16.50
C TRP A 60 -0.61 18.48 -16.15
N GLY A 61 -1.57 18.15 -17.03
CA GLY A 61 -2.48 17.02 -16.84
C GLY A 61 -1.72 15.69 -16.80
N ALA A 62 -0.74 15.49 -17.69
CA ALA A 62 0.14 14.33 -17.67
C ALA A 62 0.98 14.28 -16.39
N TYR A 63 1.58 15.41 -15.98
CA TYR A 63 2.35 15.50 -14.73
C TYR A 63 1.48 15.16 -13.52
N ASN A 64 0.32 15.80 -13.36
CA ASN A 64 -0.58 15.62 -12.23
C ASN A 64 -1.15 14.19 -12.15
N TYR A 65 -1.48 13.59 -13.31
CA TYR A 65 -1.97 12.21 -13.40
C TYR A 65 -0.93 11.20 -12.94
N VAL A 66 0.34 11.43 -13.30
CA VAL A 66 1.44 10.56 -12.89
C VAL A 66 1.85 10.83 -11.44
N SER A 67 1.89 12.10 -11.02
CA SER A 67 2.39 12.52 -9.71
C SER A 67 1.44 12.22 -8.55
N ASN A 68 0.12 12.22 -8.77
CA ASN A 68 -0.88 11.95 -7.72
C ASN A 68 -1.40 10.51 -7.71
N SER A 69 -0.59 9.56 -8.16
CA SER A 69 -0.93 8.14 -8.05
C SER A 69 -0.66 7.64 -6.62
N ARG A 70 -1.72 7.20 -5.93
CA ARG A 70 -1.57 6.52 -4.63
C ARG A 70 -1.44 5.02 -4.87
N ARG A 71 -0.46 4.41 -4.23
CA ARG A 71 -0.19 2.96 -4.32
C ARG A 71 -0.35 2.32 -2.94
N ARG A 72 -1.05 1.20 -2.88
CA ARG A 72 -1.18 0.36 -1.68
C ARG A 72 -0.79 -1.08 -2.01
N VAL A 73 -0.09 -1.72 -1.08
CA VAL A 73 0.29 -3.14 -1.16
C VAL A 73 -0.47 -3.88 -0.08
N LEU A 74 -1.31 -4.83 -0.49
CA LEU A 74 -2.03 -5.72 0.39
C LEU A 74 -1.31 -7.05 0.45
N TRP A 75 -1.09 -7.58 1.65
CA TRP A 75 -0.35 -8.82 1.85
C TRP A 75 -1.30 -9.95 2.24
N GLU A 76 -0.95 -11.17 1.86
CA GLU A 76 -1.63 -12.37 2.34
C GLU A 76 -1.25 -12.62 3.81
N ASP A 77 -2.26 -12.74 4.67
CA ASP A 77 -2.03 -13.09 6.07
C ASP A 77 -1.80 -14.60 6.18
N THR A 78 -0.52 -14.96 6.26
CA THR A 78 -0.07 -16.33 6.46
C THR A 78 0.73 -16.42 7.75
N ALA A 79 0.45 -17.44 8.56
CA ALA A 79 1.13 -17.72 9.82
C ALA A 79 1.61 -19.18 9.83
N GLY A 80 2.69 -19.46 10.55
CA GLY A 80 3.15 -20.84 10.75
C GLY A 80 2.18 -21.63 11.63
N CYS A 81 1.96 -22.90 11.31
CA CYS A 81 1.32 -23.85 12.21
C CYS A 81 2.25 -24.11 13.41
N PRO A 82 1.79 -24.00 14.66
CA PRO A 82 2.64 -24.24 15.83
C PRO A 82 3.09 -25.71 15.96
N ASP A 83 2.29 -26.65 15.44
CA ASP A 83 2.55 -28.08 15.61
C ASP A 83 3.49 -28.65 14.55
N CYS A 84 3.39 -28.21 13.29
CA CYS A 84 4.20 -28.74 12.19
C CYS A 84 5.03 -27.69 11.44
N GLY A 85 4.86 -26.40 11.72
CA GLY A 85 5.57 -25.30 11.06
C GLY A 85 5.08 -24.97 9.65
N ALA A 86 4.10 -25.70 9.10
CA ALA A 86 3.57 -25.43 7.77
C ALA A 86 2.92 -24.04 7.68
N ALA A 87 3.07 -23.37 6.53
CA ALA A 87 2.45 -22.08 6.27
C ALA A 87 0.93 -22.26 6.11
N VAL A 88 0.16 -21.64 7.00
CA VAL A 88 -1.30 -21.69 7.01
C VAL A 88 -1.89 -20.30 6.96
N SER A 89 -3.01 -20.14 6.24
CA SER A 89 -3.72 -18.87 6.23
C SER A 89 -4.16 -18.49 7.64
N ALA A 90 -4.21 -17.20 7.93
CA ALA A 90 -4.65 -16.71 9.24
C ALA A 90 -6.13 -17.05 9.54
N ASP A 91 -6.94 -17.23 8.49
CA ASP A 91 -8.35 -17.63 8.60
C ASP A 91 -8.56 -19.15 8.63
N ALA A 92 -7.50 -19.96 8.58
CA ALA A 92 -7.62 -21.41 8.61
C ALA A 92 -8.10 -21.88 9.99
N THR A 93 -9.19 -22.65 10.01
CA THR A 93 -9.70 -23.34 11.21
C THR A 93 -8.82 -24.54 11.59
N TYR A 94 -8.23 -25.21 10.60
CA TYR A 94 -7.37 -26.37 10.78
C TYR A 94 -6.14 -26.29 9.87
N CYS A 95 -5.05 -26.92 10.27
CA CYS A 95 -3.87 -27.07 9.42
C CYS A 95 -4.12 -28.13 8.34
N PRO A 96 -3.96 -27.82 7.04
CA PRO A 96 -4.17 -28.79 5.97
C PRO A 96 -3.06 -29.85 5.90
N ASP A 97 -1.88 -29.58 6.48
CA ASP A 97 -0.74 -30.49 6.45
C ASP A 97 -0.72 -31.49 7.61
N CYS A 98 -1.13 -31.08 8.82
CA CYS A 98 -1.06 -31.94 10.02
C CYS A 98 -2.40 -32.16 10.74
N GLY A 99 -3.47 -31.42 10.39
CA GLY A 99 -4.79 -31.55 11.00
C GLY A 99 -4.96 -30.83 12.35
N ALA A 100 -3.95 -30.11 12.85
CA ALA A 100 -4.06 -29.33 14.08
C ALA A 100 -5.19 -28.28 14.03
N SER A 101 -5.93 -28.08 15.12
CA SER A 101 -6.92 -27.00 15.23
C SER A 101 -6.23 -25.65 15.49
N LEU A 102 -6.72 -24.60 14.85
CA LEU A 102 -6.13 -23.26 14.84
C LEU A 102 -7.12 -22.18 15.35
N GLU A 103 -8.27 -22.60 15.90
CA GLU A 103 -9.42 -21.76 16.27
C GLU A 103 -9.10 -20.71 17.36
N ASP A 104 -8.16 -21.03 18.26
CA ASP A 104 -7.81 -20.19 19.42
C ASP A 104 -6.58 -19.28 19.20
N ARG A 105 -6.10 -19.14 17.96
CA ARG A 105 -4.92 -18.29 17.70
C ARG A 105 -5.26 -16.80 17.92
N PRO A 106 -4.44 -16.05 18.71
CA PRO A 106 -4.50 -14.60 18.73
C PRO A 106 -4.37 -14.09 17.31
N ARG A 107 -5.40 -13.37 16.85
CA ARG A 107 -5.53 -12.86 15.48
C ARG A 107 -4.77 -11.54 15.31
N ASP A 108 -3.73 -11.36 16.12
CA ASP A 108 -3.02 -10.11 16.21
C ASP A 108 -1.89 -10.13 15.19
N GLY A 109 -1.95 -9.17 14.26
CA GLY A 109 -0.81 -8.77 13.44
C GLY A 109 0.37 -8.36 14.33
N PRO A 110 1.54 -8.03 13.76
CA PRO A 110 2.74 -7.76 14.55
C PRO A 110 2.43 -6.77 15.67
N THR A 111 2.68 -7.22 16.90
CA THR A 111 2.54 -6.42 18.10
C THR A 111 3.37 -5.16 17.96
N ALA A 112 2.71 -4.02 18.17
CA ALA A 112 3.19 -2.67 17.91
C ALA A 112 4.15 -2.16 18.99
N ASP A 113 5.17 -2.93 19.36
CA ASP A 113 6.28 -2.43 20.17
C ASP A 113 7.49 -2.18 19.26
N GLY A 114 7.81 -0.89 19.05
CA GLY A 114 8.92 -0.44 18.19
C GLY A 114 8.54 -0.10 16.75
N GLY A 115 7.47 0.69 16.54
CA GLY A 115 7.05 1.12 15.19
C GLY A 115 7.54 2.53 14.82
N VAL A 116 7.99 2.71 13.57
CA VAL A 116 8.31 4.00 12.94
C VAL A 116 7.17 4.39 11.99
N LEU A 117 6.93 5.69 11.77
CA LEU A 117 5.96 6.16 10.77
C LEU A 117 6.59 6.18 9.37
N CYS A 118 5.87 5.62 8.39
CA CYS A 118 6.24 5.72 6.99
C CYS A 118 6.09 7.17 6.50
N PRO A 119 7.11 7.78 5.88
CA PRO A 119 7.07 9.19 5.45
C PRO A 119 6.22 9.44 4.19
N ALA A 120 5.75 8.38 3.53
CA ALA A 120 4.96 8.49 2.30
C ALA A 120 3.46 8.25 2.51
N CYS A 121 3.07 7.62 3.61
CA CYS A 121 1.66 7.26 3.85
C CYS A 121 1.31 7.16 5.35
N GLU A 122 2.22 7.60 6.21
CA GLU A 122 2.06 7.72 7.67
C GLU A 122 1.68 6.41 8.40
N ALA A 123 1.80 5.26 7.72
CA ALA A 123 1.54 3.97 8.33
C ALA A 123 2.64 3.61 9.34
N VAL A 124 2.25 3.04 10.48
CA VAL A 124 3.19 2.48 11.45
C VAL A 124 3.81 1.21 10.86
N VAL A 125 5.14 1.18 10.81
CA VAL A 125 5.96 0.10 10.27
C VAL A 125 6.98 -0.35 11.30
N SER A 126 7.23 -1.66 11.39
CA SER A 126 8.20 -2.22 12.35
C SER A 126 9.60 -1.67 12.11
N GLU A 127 10.34 -1.38 13.19
CA GLU A 127 11.75 -1.03 13.13
C GLU A 127 12.56 -2.08 12.34
N GLY A 128 13.45 -1.60 11.46
CA GLY A 128 14.27 -2.46 10.59
C GLY A 128 13.59 -2.97 9.31
N SER A 129 12.32 -2.61 9.06
CA SER A 129 11.67 -2.93 7.78
C SER A 129 12.33 -2.19 6.61
N GLN A 130 12.66 -2.90 5.54
CA GLN A 130 13.26 -2.29 4.33
C GLN A 130 12.22 -1.56 3.48
N TYR A 131 10.96 -2.00 3.55
CA TYR A 131 9.84 -1.45 2.79
C TYR A 131 8.61 -1.27 3.68
N CYS A 132 7.82 -0.24 3.40
CA CYS A 132 6.54 -0.05 4.05
C CYS A 132 5.54 -1.11 3.60
N ARG A 133 4.93 -1.82 4.55
CA ARG A 133 3.92 -2.85 4.23
C ARG A 133 2.58 -2.29 3.78
N VAL A 134 2.35 -0.97 3.88
CA VAL A 134 1.10 -0.35 3.45
C VAL A 134 1.21 0.25 2.04
N CYS A 135 2.22 1.08 1.76
CA CYS A 135 2.38 1.71 0.44
C CYS A 135 3.47 1.08 -0.44
N GLY A 136 4.37 0.28 0.13
CA GLY A 136 5.48 -0.35 -0.59
C GLY A 136 6.69 0.54 -0.83
N VAL A 137 6.73 1.77 -0.29
CA VAL A 137 7.94 2.63 -0.39
C VAL A 137 9.10 2.00 0.36
N LYS A 138 10.31 2.17 -0.15
CA LYS A 138 11.53 1.74 0.53
C LYS A 138 11.85 2.71 1.67
N LEU A 139 12.13 2.18 2.86
CA LEU A 139 12.35 2.97 4.08
C LEU A 139 13.83 3.34 4.30
N SER A 140 14.76 2.63 3.65
CA SER A 140 16.21 2.89 3.74
C SER A 140 16.64 4.25 3.21
N ASP A 141 15.79 4.89 2.41
CA ASP A 141 16.15 6.10 1.69
C ASP A 141 15.78 7.38 2.48
N VAL A 142 15.17 7.23 3.68
CA VAL A 142 14.60 8.36 4.46
C VAL A 142 15.10 8.41 5.91
N SER A 143 15.90 7.45 6.38
CA SER A 143 16.37 7.35 7.77
C SER A 143 17.79 7.82 8.03
N THR A 144 18.42 8.57 7.10
CA THR A 144 19.63 9.33 7.44
C THR A 144 19.24 10.76 7.80
N PRO A 145 19.12 11.12 9.09
CA PRO A 145 19.25 12.51 9.46
C PRO A 145 20.69 12.91 9.13
N GLU A 146 20.84 13.92 8.29
CA GLU A 146 22.10 14.60 8.01
C GLU A 146 22.75 15.00 9.34
N ARG A 147 23.67 14.16 9.82
CA ARG A 147 24.59 14.49 10.90
C ARG A 147 25.78 15.19 10.25
N SER A 148 25.76 16.52 10.34
CA SER A 148 26.91 17.42 10.45
C SER A 148 28.11 17.14 9.54
N GLU A 149 28.28 17.96 8.50
CA GLU A 149 29.60 18.47 8.12
C GLU A 149 29.43 19.97 7.88
N ASN A 150 29.58 20.72 8.97
CA ASN A 150 30.13 22.07 8.89
C ASN A 150 31.59 21.90 8.49
N GLU A 151 31.98 22.46 7.34
CA GLU A 151 33.36 22.88 7.07
C GLU A 151 33.34 24.17 6.24
#